data_AF-A0A1Z4QY96-F1
#
_entry.id   AF-A0A1Z4QY96-F1
#
_cell.length_a   1.000
_cell.length_b   1.000
_cell.length_c   1.000
_cell.angle_alpha   90.00
_cell.angle_beta   90.00
_cell.angle_gamma   90.00
#
_symmetry.space_group_name_H-M   'P 1'
#
loop_
_entity.id
_entity.type
_entity.pdbx_description
1 polymer ?
#
loop_
_entity_poly.entity_id
_entity_poly.type
_entity_poly.pdbx_seq_one_letter_code
_entity_poly.pdbx_strand_id
1 'polypeptide(L)' 'MNLNKQANHAPPIAPLKERDWKELLSLFDRQDSDAIEADVVNKLNMLYPEPSWDEELSFEQEIYDFLEEYL' A
#
# COMPACT_ATOMS: atom_id res chain seq x y z
N MET A 1 16.85 20.55 13.87
CA MET A 1 15.79 19.88 13.09
C MET A 1 16.20 18.42 12.93
N ASN A 2 15.49 17.49 13.55
CA ASN A 2 15.70 16.05 13.34
C ASN A 2 14.39 15.47 12.81
N LEU A 3 14.42 15.00 11.56
CA LEU A 3 13.36 14.25 10.90
C LEU A 3 13.48 12.78 11.31
N ASN A 4 12.82 12.38 12.40
CA ASN A 4 12.60 10.97 12.69
C ASN A 4 11.09 10.72 12.66
N LYS A 5 10.52 10.65 11.45
CA LYS A 5 9.18 10.08 11.23
C LYS A 5 9.36 8.56 11.37
N GLN A 6 9.30 8.04 12.59
CA GLN A 6 9.29 6.61 12.85
C GLN A 6 8.01 6.06 12.20
N ALA A 7 8.16 5.27 11.15
CA ALA A 7 7.05 4.52 10.61
C ALA A 7 6.57 3.53 11.69
N ASN A 8 5.32 3.69 12.15
CA ASN A 8 4.67 2.81 13.13
C ASN A 8 4.36 1.46 12.47
N HIS A 9 5.39 0.69 12.12
CA HIS A 9 5.21 -0.69 11.72
C HIS A 9 5.22 -1.58 12.96
N ALA A 10 4.29 -2.51 13.04
CA ALA A 10 4.34 -3.55 14.05
C ALA A 10 5.69 -4.30 13.90
N PRO A 11 6.43 -4.56 14.99
CA PRO A 11 7.63 -5.37 14.90
C PRO A 11 7.25 -6.74 14.32
N PRO A 12 8.08 -7.31 13.42
CA PRO A 12 7.82 -8.65 12.91
C PRO A 12 7.61 -9.61 14.09
N ILE A 13 6.49 -10.31 14.11
CA ILE A 13 6.13 -11.24 15.19
C ILE A 13 7.23 -12.31 15.37
N ALA A 14 7.97 -12.61 14.30
CA ALA A 14 9.19 -13.39 14.29
C ALA A 14 10.09 -12.99 13.09
N PRO A 15 11.41 -13.21 13.15
CA PRO A 15 12.27 -13.09 11.97
C PRO A 15 11.85 -14.07 10.89
N LEU A 16 11.96 -13.66 9.63
CA LEU A 16 11.67 -14.51 8.47
C LEU A 16 12.57 -15.74 8.49
N LYS A 17 11.97 -16.91 8.32
CA LYS A 17 12.66 -18.19 8.20
C LYS A 17 13.00 -18.45 6.74
N GLU A 18 13.90 -19.38 6.48
CA GLU A 18 14.30 -19.78 5.12
C GLU A 18 13.11 -20.15 4.22
N ARG A 19 12.09 -20.82 4.80
CA ARG A 19 10.82 -21.09 4.11
C ARG A 19 10.16 -19.79 3.63
N ASP A 20 10.07 -18.78 4.49
CA ASP A 20 9.38 -17.53 4.18
C ASP A 20 10.11 -16.79 3.06
N TRP A 21 11.45 -16.82 3.06
CA TRP A 21 12.24 -16.29 1.95
C TRP A 21 12.00 -17.00 0.63
N LYS A 22 11.88 -18.34 0.65
CA LYS A 22 11.58 -19.12 -0.56
C LYS A 22 10.20 -18.77 -1.13
N GLU A 23 9.20 -18.64 -0.28
CA GLU A 23 7.85 -18.22 -0.69
C GLU A 23 7.85 -16.78 -1.23
N LEU A 24 8.54 -15.86 -0.57
CA LEU A 24 8.68 -14.47 -1.03
C LEU A 24 9.37 -14.42 -2.40
N LEU A 25 10.46 -15.16 -2.58
CA LEU A 25 11.13 -15.27 -3.87
C LEU A 25 10.18 -15.81 -4.94
N SER A 26 9.40 -16.85 -4.64
CA SER A 26 8.40 -17.36 -5.59
C SER A 26 7.29 -16.35 -5.89
N LEU A 27 6.93 -15.50 -4.94
CA LEU A 27 5.90 -14.47 -5.10
C LEU A 27 6.41 -13.30 -5.95
N PHE A 28 7.70 -12.98 -5.86
CA PHE A 28 8.33 -11.86 -6.58
C PHE A 28 9.06 -12.29 -7.86
N ASP A 29 9.28 -13.58 -8.11
CA ASP A 29 9.75 -14.14 -9.40
C ASP A 29 8.60 -14.28 -10.41
N ARG A 30 7.78 -13.23 -10.50
CA ARG A 30 6.64 -13.17 -11.39
C ARG A 30 7.07 -12.61 -12.74
N GLN A 31 6.87 -13.39 -13.78
CA GLN A 31 7.17 -13.01 -15.17
C GLN A 31 6.07 -12.16 -15.81
N ASP A 32 4.94 -11.96 -15.11
CA ASP A 32 3.78 -11.20 -15.58
C ASP A 32 3.73 -9.77 -15.02
N SER A 33 4.80 -9.27 -14.40
CA SER A 33 4.89 -7.92 -13.82
C SER A 33 4.46 -6.84 -14.80
N ASP A 34 4.96 -6.90 -16.04
CA ASP A 34 4.74 -5.87 -17.05
C ASP A 34 3.28 -5.85 -17.53
N ALA A 35 2.64 -7.02 -17.56
CA ALA A 35 1.23 -7.15 -17.91
C ALA A 35 0.32 -6.60 -16.80
N ILE A 36 0.68 -6.83 -15.53
CA ILE A 36 -0.02 -6.26 -14.37
C ILE A 36 0.13 -4.75 -14.37
N GLU A 37 1.34 -4.23 -14.58
CA GLU A 37 1.60 -2.78 -14.67
C GLU A 37 0.73 -2.15 -15.76
N ALA A 38 0.72 -2.73 -16.96
CA ALA A 38 -0.10 -2.24 -18.06
C ALA A 38 -1.61 -2.24 -17.72
N ASP A 39 -2.12 -3.30 -17.08
CA ASP A 39 -3.53 -3.36 -16.66
C ASP A 39 -3.85 -2.33 -15.58
N VAL A 40 -2.98 -2.15 -14.58
CA VAL A 40 -3.13 -1.13 -13.54
C VAL A 40 -3.18 0.26 -14.17
N VAL A 41 -2.20 0.62 -15.01
CA VAL A 41 -2.15 1.92 -15.69
C VAL A 41 -3.40 2.14 -16.53
N ASN A 42 -3.86 1.13 -17.27
CA ASN A 42 -5.09 1.22 -18.05
C ASN A 42 -6.32 1.52 -17.17
N LYS A 43 -6.46 0.86 -16.01
CA LYS A 43 -7.58 1.13 -15.10
C LYS A 43 -7.49 2.51 -14.47
N LEU A 44 -6.30 2.95 -14.09
CA LEU A 44 -6.11 4.28 -13.51
C LEU A 44 -6.46 5.39 -14.50
N ASN A 45 -6.10 5.22 -15.77
CA ASN A 45 -6.48 6.14 -16.84
C ASN A 45 -8.00 6.21 -17.10
N MET A 46 -8.77 5.21 -16.63
CA MET A 46 -10.24 5.20 -16.74
C MET A 46 -10.91 5.93 -15.57
N LEU A 47 -10.18 6.24 -14.50
CA LEU A 47 -10.72 6.98 -13.36
C LEU A 47 -10.67 8.48 -13.69
N TYR A 48 -11.84 9.12 -13.72
CA TYR A 48 -11.96 10.57 -13.81
C TYR A 48 -12.83 11.11 -12.66
N PRO A 49 -12.36 12.11 -11.89
CA PRO A 49 -11.04 12.76 -12.00
C PRO A 49 -9.88 11.80 -11.67
N GLU A 50 -8.67 12.19 -12.08
CA GLU A 50 -7.46 11.43 -11.74
C GLU A 50 -7.37 11.27 -10.21
N PRO A 51 -7.16 10.05 -9.69
CA PRO A 51 -7.03 9.84 -8.26
C PRO A 51 -5.86 10.66 -7.69
N SER A 52 -6.10 11.30 -6.55
CA SER A 52 -5.09 12.08 -5.82
C SER A 52 -4.13 11.14 -5.09
N TRP A 53 -3.01 10.81 -5.71
CA TRP A 53 -1.98 9.95 -5.09
C TRP A 53 -1.16 10.67 -4.01
N ASP A 54 -1.18 12.00 -4.01
CA ASP A 54 -0.46 12.87 -3.06
C ASP A 54 -1.31 13.31 -1.87
N GLU A 55 -2.60 12.94 -1.83
CA GLU A 55 -3.47 13.15 -0.68
C GLU A 55 -3.27 12.03 0.34
N GLU A 56 -2.05 11.89 0.85
CA GLU A 56 -1.87 11.28 2.16
C GLU A 56 -2.78 12.04 3.14
N LEU A 57 -3.81 11.32 3.62
CA LEU A 57 -4.66 11.61 4.80
C LEU A 57 -6.02 12.30 4.61
N SER A 58 -6.48 12.72 3.42
CA SER A 58 -7.86 13.26 3.31
C SER A 58 -8.90 12.15 3.45
N PHE A 59 -8.78 11.07 2.68
CA PHE A 59 -9.76 9.99 2.67
C PHE A 59 -9.80 9.18 3.97
N GLU A 60 -8.64 8.94 4.59
CA GLU A 60 -8.58 8.25 5.88
C GLU A 60 -9.17 9.12 6.99
N GLN A 61 -8.84 10.41 7.03
CA GLN A 61 -9.40 11.34 8.03
C GLN A 61 -10.90 11.53 7.84
N GLU A 62 -11.42 11.63 6.61
CA GLU A 62 -12.86 11.72 6.33
C GLU A 62 -13.62 10.46 6.77
N ILE A 63 -13.03 9.28 6.63
CA ILE A 63 -13.60 8.03 7.15
C ILE A 63 -13.61 8.04 8.67
N TYR A 64 -12.52 8.48 9.32
CA TYR A 64 -12.47 8.57 10.77
C TYR A 64 -13.46 9.60 11.33
N ASP A 65 -13.57 10.77 10.71
CA ASP A 65 -14.51 11.83 11.07
C ASP A 65 -15.97 11.35 10.93
N PHE A 66 -16.29 10.63 9.84
CA PHE A 66 -17.60 10.01 9.65
C PHE A 66 -17.93 8.96 10.72
N LEU A 67 -16.95 8.15 11.12
CA LEU A 67 -17.14 7.12 12.13
C LEU A 67 -17.29 7.70 13.54
N GLU A 68 -16.65 8.83 13.84
CA GLU A 68 -16.79 9.55 15.11
C GLU A 68 -18.20 10.16 15.26
N GLU A 69 -18.84 10.58 14.18
CA GLU A 69 -20.23 11.10 14.23
C GLU A 69 -21.26 10.02 14.62
N TYR A 70 -20.95 8.74 14.41
CA TYR A 70 -21.85 7.61 14.65
C TYR A 70 -21.62 6.84 15.97
N LEU A 71 -20.53 7.10 16.70
CA LEU A 71 -20.16 6.41 17.96
C LEU A 71 -20.35 7.31 19.18
#